data_AF-A0A978UAJ1-F1
#
_entry.id   AF-A0A978UAJ1-F1
#
_cell.length_a   1.000
_cell.length_b   1.000
_cell.length_c   1.000
_cell.angle_alpha   90.00
_cell.angle_beta   90.00
_cell.angle_gamma   90.00
#
_symmetry.space_group_name_H-M   'P 1'
#
loop_
_entity.id
_entity.type
_entity.pdbx_description
1 polymer ?
#
loop_
_entity_poly.entity_id
_entity_poly.type
_entity_poly.pdbx_seq_one_letter_code
_entity_poly.pdbx_strand_id
1 'polypeptide(L)'
;MSSLEESLRSLSLDYLNLLINGQAFSDVTFSVEGRLVHAHRCILAARSLFFRKFFCGPDPPSGLDPVSGSRMTNSGTSTSRPGNTQVIPVNSVGYEVFLLLLQFLYSGQVSIVPQKHEPRPNCGERGCWHTHCTSAVDLALDTLAAARSFGVEQLALLTQVFFVSFFLSSCFFYHHHHQHPL
;
A
#
# COMPACT_ATOMS: atom_id res chain seq x y z
N MET A 1 31.87 1.41 0.16
CA MET A 1 30.45 1.07 -0.12
C MET A 1 29.45 1.67 0.88
N SER A 2 29.88 2.33 1.96
CA SER A 2 28.99 2.87 3.01
C SER A 2 28.27 4.19 2.69
N SER A 3 28.90 5.10 1.93
CA SER A 3 28.31 6.43 1.68
C SER A 3 27.06 6.41 0.78
N LEU A 4 27.02 5.54 -0.23
CA LEU A 4 25.87 5.45 -1.13
C LEU A 4 24.64 4.86 -0.41
N GLU A 5 24.84 3.83 0.40
CA GLU A 5 23.77 3.22 1.20
C GLU A 5 23.17 4.23 2.18
N GLU A 6 24.00 5.05 2.82
CA GLU A 6 23.55 6.10 3.72
C GLU A 6 22.73 7.17 2.97
N SER A 7 23.20 7.59 1.79
CA SER A 7 22.45 8.53 0.93
C SER A 7 21.09 7.96 0.50
N LEU A 8 21.02 6.67 0.15
CA LEU A 8 19.76 6.01 -0.23
C LEU A 8 18.81 5.88 0.97
N ARG A 9 19.34 5.60 2.17
CA ARG A 9 18.55 5.60 3.41
C ARG A 9 18.00 6.98 3.72
N SER A 10 18.83 8.03 3.64
CA SER A 10 18.38 9.42 3.84
C SER A 10 17.25 9.75 2.86
N LEU A 11 17.42 9.46 1.58
CA LEU A 11 16.40 9.71 0.57
C LEU A 11 15.10 8.96 0.87
N SER A 12 15.19 7.69 1.27
CA SER A 12 14.00 6.91 1.64
C SER A 12 13.25 7.52 2.82
N LEU A 13 13.96 8.07 3.81
CA LEU A 13 13.39 8.74 4.97
C LEU A 13 12.75 10.09 4.59
N ASP A 14 13.38 10.85 3.69
CA ASP A 14 12.84 12.11 3.18
C ASP A 14 11.49 11.90 2.47
N TYR A 15 11.36 10.84 1.67
CA TYR A 15 10.08 10.48 1.04
C TYR A 15 9.04 9.99 2.05
N LEU A 16 9.42 9.24 3.10
CA LEU A 16 8.48 8.87 4.16
C LEU A 16 8.01 10.11 4.95
N ASN A 17 8.90 11.06 5.21
CA ASN A 17 8.55 12.34 5.81
C ASN A 17 7.59 13.12 4.91
N LEU A 18 7.76 13.08 3.59
CA LEU A 18 6.79 13.66 2.65
C LEU A 18 5.42 12.96 2.73
N LEU A 19 5.36 11.65 2.91
CA LEU A 19 4.10 10.92 3.08
C LEU A 19 3.38 11.31 4.39
N ILE A 20 4.12 11.45 5.49
CA ILE A 20 3.54 11.68 6.83
C ILE A 20 3.23 13.17 7.07
N ASN A 21 4.17 14.06 6.73
CA ASN A 21 4.12 15.49 7.07
C ASN A 21 3.89 16.40 5.85
N GLY A 22 3.95 15.85 4.63
CA GLY A 22 3.85 16.60 3.38
C GLY A 22 2.44 16.84 2.87
N GLN A 23 1.41 16.79 3.72
CA GLN A 23 0.01 16.94 3.30
C GLN A 23 -0.24 18.23 2.49
N ALA A 24 0.46 19.33 2.79
CA ALA A 24 0.33 20.58 2.04
C ALA A 24 0.72 20.47 0.55
N PHE A 25 1.50 19.45 0.19
CA PHE A 25 1.92 19.16 -1.19
C PHE A 25 1.08 18.06 -1.85
N SER A 26 0.15 17.46 -1.11
CA SER A 26 -0.70 16.38 -1.63
C SER A 26 -1.70 16.91 -2.67
N ASP A 27 -1.80 16.20 -3.79
CA ASP A 27 -2.70 16.51 -4.91
C ASP A 27 -3.78 15.43 -5.08
N VAL A 28 -3.82 14.46 -4.15
CA VAL A 28 -4.87 13.43 -4.06
C VAL A 28 -5.11 13.04 -2.61
N THR A 29 -6.35 12.68 -2.28
CA THR A 29 -6.74 12.16 -0.96
C THR A 29 -7.56 10.90 -1.15
N PHE A 30 -7.26 9.86 -0.38
CA PHE A 30 -8.03 8.62 -0.35
C PHE A 30 -8.86 8.54 0.92
N SER A 31 -10.04 7.93 0.85
CA SER A 31 -10.81 7.51 2.03
C SER A 31 -10.74 6.00 2.16
N VAL A 32 -10.13 5.51 3.23
CA VAL A 32 -9.94 4.07 3.50
C VAL A 32 -10.49 3.80 4.90
N GLU A 33 -11.52 2.96 5.02
CA GLU A 33 -12.19 2.68 6.30
C GLU A 33 -12.65 3.96 7.04
N GLY A 34 -13.07 4.98 6.28
CA GLY A 34 -13.49 6.29 6.82
C GLY A 34 -12.33 7.22 7.23
N ARG A 35 -11.08 6.79 7.09
CA ARG A 35 -9.88 7.59 7.37
C ARG A 35 -9.35 8.24 6.10
N LEU A 36 -8.97 9.51 6.18
CA LEU A 36 -8.39 10.25 5.05
C LEU A 36 -6.88 10.03 4.97
N VAL A 37 -6.39 9.72 3.78
CA VAL A 37 -4.96 9.47 3.50
C VAL A 37 -4.52 10.38 2.36
N HIS A 38 -3.63 11.32 2.65
CA HIS A 38 -3.07 12.26 1.68
C HIS A 38 -1.88 11.64 0.92
N ALA A 39 -1.80 11.87 -0.39
CA ALA A 39 -0.72 11.33 -1.21
C ALA A 39 -0.42 12.20 -2.45
N HIS A 40 0.58 11.78 -3.22
CA HIS A 40 1.12 12.50 -4.36
C HIS A 40 0.98 11.65 -5.64
N ARG A 41 0.14 12.10 -6.59
CA ARG A 41 -0.17 11.36 -7.83
C ARG A 41 1.08 11.03 -8.63
N CYS A 42 2.06 11.93 -8.66
CA CYS A 42 3.31 11.73 -9.40
C CYS A 42 4.11 10.53 -8.88
N ILE A 43 4.25 10.38 -7.56
CA ILE A 43 4.95 9.25 -6.94
C ILE A 43 4.18 7.96 -7.21
N LEU A 44 2.86 7.97 -6.99
CA LEU A 44 2.01 6.81 -7.21
C LEU A 44 2.05 6.33 -8.68
N ALA A 45 1.89 7.23 -9.65
CA ALA A 45 1.93 6.89 -11.07
C ALA A 45 3.32 6.44 -11.56
N ALA A 46 4.38 6.96 -10.96
CA ALA A 46 5.74 6.52 -11.27
C ALA A 46 5.97 5.07 -10.81
N ARG A 47 5.44 4.71 -9.64
CA ARG A 47 5.77 3.47 -8.92
C ARG A 47 4.71 2.37 -9.00
N SER A 48 3.53 2.66 -9.57
CA SER A 48 2.45 1.71 -9.78
C SER A 48 1.80 1.93 -11.15
N LEU A 49 1.75 0.86 -11.95
CA LEU A 49 1.09 0.90 -13.26
C LEU A 49 -0.43 1.07 -13.13
N PHE A 50 -1.02 0.57 -12.03
CA PHE A 50 -2.42 0.81 -11.71
C PHE A 50 -2.69 2.30 -11.55
N PHE A 51 -1.94 2.98 -10.67
CA PHE A 51 -2.13 4.40 -10.44
C PHE A 51 -1.78 5.25 -11.66
N ARG A 52 -0.80 4.82 -12.46
CA ARG A 52 -0.52 5.47 -13.74
C ARG A 52 -1.73 5.46 -14.67
N LYS A 53 -2.34 4.29 -14.87
CA LYS A 53 -3.55 4.17 -15.71
C LYS A 53 -4.74 4.88 -15.08
N PHE A 54 -4.86 4.85 -13.76
CA PHE A 54 -5.94 5.49 -13.03
C PHE A 54 -5.88 7.02 -13.14
N PHE A 55 -4.69 7.62 -13.06
CA PHE A 55 -4.53 9.08 -13.11
C PHE A 55 -4.30 9.65 -14.52
N CYS A 56 -3.71 8.86 -15.44
CA CYS A 56 -3.30 9.31 -16.78
C CYS A 56 -4.01 8.55 -17.91
N GLY A 57 -4.97 7.67 -17.59
CA GLY A 57 -5.74 6.95 -18.60
C GLY A 57 -6.48 7.93 -19.51
N PRO A 58 -6.64 7.60 -20.81
CA PRO A 58 -7.40 8.45 -21.72
C PRO A 58 -8.83 8.56 -21.20
N ASP A 59 -9.35 9.79 -21.12
CA ASP A 59 -10.79 10.01 -21.04
C ASP A 59 -11.45 9.15 -22.15
N PRO A 60 -12.59 8.49 -21.91
CA PRO A 60 -13.29 7.79 -22.98
C PRO A 60 -13.44 8.77 -24.16
N PRO A 61 -13.27 8.32 -25.42
CA PRO A 61 -13.35 9.23 -26.55
C PRO A 61 -14.71 9.92 -26.52
N SER A 62 -14.71 11.20 -26.16
CA SER A 62 -15.86 12.08 -26.31
C SER A 62 -16.20 12.05 -27.79
N GLY A 63 -17.27 11.31 -28.11
CA GLY A 63 -17.80 11.19 -29.45
C GLY A 63 -18.07 12.58 -30.01
N LEU A 64 -17.52 12.83 -31.19
CA LEU A 64 -17.90 13.92 -32.05
C LEU A 64 -19.31 13.65 -32.56
N ASP A 65 -20.30 14.42 -32.11
CA ASP A 65 -21.54 14.65 -32.84
C ASP A 65 -22.02 16.09 -32.60
N PRO A 66 -22.12 16.95 -33.63
CA PRO A 66 -22.65 18.29 -33.50
C PRO A 66 -24.10 18.35 -33.99
N VAL A 67 -25.12 18.10 -33.15
CA VAL A 67 -26.47 18.71 -33.32
C VAL A 67 -27.44 18.43 -32.15
N SER A 68 -28.12 19.52 -31.72
CA SER A 68 -29.43 19.61 -31.04
C SER A 68 -29.71 18.96 -29.67
N GLY A 69 -29.97 19.82 -28.68
CA GLY A 69 -31.27 19.85 -28.00
C GLY A 69 -31.47 19.04 -26.70
N SER A 70 -31.34 19.73 -25.56
CA SER A 70 -32.16 19.61 -24.33
C SER A 70 -32.18 18.32 -23.46
N ARG A 71 -31.92 18.57 -22.16
CA ARG A 71 -32.36 17.90 -20.92
C ARG A 71 -31.41 16.91 -20.23
N MET A 72 -31.14 17.28 -18.97
CA MET A 72 -30.37 16.63 -17.92
C MET A 72 -30.73 15.16 -17.68
N THR A 73 -29.72 14.31 -17.46
CA THR A 73 -29.65 13.42 -16.28
C THR A 73 -28.18 13.20 -15.90
N ASN A 74 -27.95 13.06 -14.60
CA ASN A 74 -26.67 13.10 -13.92
C ASN A 74 -26.00 11.72 -13.96
N SER A 75 -24.75 11.63 -14.42
CA SER A 75 -23.83 10.55 -14.08
C SER A 75 -22.41 11.09 -14.11
N GLY A 76 -22.00 11.66 -12.98
CA GLY A 76 -20.70 12.27 -12.78
C GLY A 76 -19.60 11.21 -12.77
N THR A 77 -19.00 10.96 -13.94
CA THR A 77 -17.61 10.51 -14.03
C THR A 77 -16.78 11.76 -14.32
N SER A 78 -16.47 12.49 -13.25
CA SER A 78 -15.65 13.69 -13.32
C SER A 78 -14.22 13.30 -13.64
N THR A 79 -13.84 13.45 -14.91
CA THR A 79 -12.45 13.49 -15.34
C THR A 79 -11.78 14.68 -14.65
N SER A 80 -10.67 14.40 -13.96
CA SER A 80 -10.08 15.28 -12.96
C SER A 80 -9.50 16.55 -13.58
N ARG A 81 -10.15 17.70 -13.38
CA ARG A 81 -9.51 19.01 -13.53
C ARG A 81 -8.38 19.15 -12.50
N PRO A 82 -7.24 19.76 -12.86
CA PRO A 82 -6.19 20.08 -11.90
C PRO A 82 -6.70 21.21 -11.00
N GLY A 83 -7.16 20.88 -9.79
CA GLY A 83 -7.60 21.89 -8.82
C GLY A 83 -8.68 21.48 -7.83
N ASN A 84 -9.32 20.31 -7.99
CA ASN A 84 -10.28 19.84 -6.99
C ASN A 84 -9.69 18.65 -6.22
N THR A 85 -9.53 18.81 -4.90
CA THR A 85 -9.07 17.77 -3.97
C THR A 85 -10.15 16.70 -3.84
N GLN A 86 -10.29 15.87 -4.87
CA GLN A 86 -11.26 14.80 -4.90
C GLN A 86 -10.83 13.70 -3.92
N VAL A 87 -11.72 13.34 -3.00
CA VAL A 87 -11.53 12.19 -2.11
C VAL A 87 -11.91 10.92 -2.87
N ILE A 88 -10.95 10.01 -3.05
CA ILE A 88 -11.13 8.76 -3.77
C ILE A 88 -11.40 7.63 -2.74
N PRO A 89 -12.57 6.96 -2.79
CA PRO A 89 -12.84 5.86 -1.89
C PRO A 89 -11.99 4.63 -2.25
N VAL A 90 -11.47 3.95 -1.22
CA VAL A 90 -10.72 2.69 -1.33
C VAL A 90 -11.39 1.68 -0.41
N ASN A 91 -12.11 0.73 -1.02
CA ASN A 91 -12.96 -0.22 -0.30
C ASN A 91 -12.39 -1.65 -0.31
N SER A 92 -11.39 -1.90 -1.17
CA SER A 92 -10.87 -3.24 -1.44
C SER A 92 -9.77 -3.68 -0.48
N VAL A 93 -9.22 -2.74 0.31
CA VAL A 93 -8.10 -2.98 1.22
C VAL A 93 -8.31 -2.22 2.52
N GLY A 94 -7.90 -2.82 3.64
CA GLY A 94 -7.93 -2.16 4.94
C GLY A 94 -6.90 -1.03 5.06
N TYR A 95 -7.07 -0.16 6.06
CA TYR A 95 -6.22 1.02 6.24
C TYR A 95 -4.74 0.68 6.41
N GLU A 96 -4.43 -0.30 7.25
CA GLU A 96 -3.05 -0.71 7.53
C GLU A 96 -2.34 -1.24 6.28
N VAL A 97 -3.04 -2.06 5.49
CA VAL A 97 -2.52 -2.62 4.24
C VAL A 97 -2.29 -1.52 3.21
N PHE A 98 -3.20 -0.55 3.12
CA PHE A 98 -3.04 0.59 2.23
C PHE A 98 -1.85 1.47 2.64
N LEU A 99 -1.64 1.71 3.94
CA LEU A 99 -0.46 2.42 4.42
C LEU A 99 0.84 1.68 4.12
N LEU A 100 0.90 0.37 4.33
CA LEU A 100 2.09 -0.44 3.98
C LEU A 100 2.43 -0.35 2.49
N LEU A 101 1.40 -0.39 1.63
CA LEU A 101 1.54 -0.18 0.20
C LEU A 101 2.11 1.21 -0.11
N LEU A 102 1.58 2.27 0.51
CA LEU A 102 2.08 3.63 0.31
C LEU A 102 3.52 3.78 0.83
N GLN A 103 3.84 3.27 2.01
CA GLN A 103 5.20 3.29 2.55
C GLN A 103 6.19 2.64 1.59
N PHE A 104 5.82 1.50 0.99
CA PHE A 104 6.63 0.86 -0.05
C PHE A 104 6.78 1.73 -1.30
N LEU A 105 5.69 2.34 -1.78
CA LEU A 105 5.73 3.22 -2.96
C LEU A 105 6.58 4.47 -2.74
N TYR A 106 6.75 4.94 -1.51
CA TYR A 106 7.56 6.13 -1.21
C TYR A 106 9.02 5.78 -0.89
N SER A 107 9.27 4.72 -0.12
CA SER A 107 10.62 4.41 0.39
C SER A 107 11.32 3.27 -0.38
N GLY A 108 10.56 2.46 -1.12
CA GLY A 108 11.05 1.19 -1.69
C GLY A 108 11.27 0.09 -0.65
N GLN A 109 10.88 0.31 0.60
CA GLN A 109 11.02 -0.63 1.72
C GLN A 109 9.67 -0.80 2.43
N VAL A 110 9.44 -1.99 2.97
CA VAL A 110 8.29 -2.25 3.84
C VAL A 110 8.68 -3.25 4.92
N SER A 111 8.33 -2.96 6.17
CA SER A 111 8.51 -3.90 7.27
C SER A 111 7.18 -4.58 7.57
N ILE A 112 6.98 -5.77 7.01
CA ILE A 112 5.82 -6.63 7.33
C ILE A 112 6.04 -7.34 8.69
N VAL A 113 7.28 -7.33 9.19
CA VAL A 113 7.65 -7.84 10.52
C VAL A 113 7.32 -6.78 11.57
N PRO A 114 6.44 -7.08 12.54
CA PRO A 114 6.24 -6.22 13.69
C PRO A 114 7.50 -6.18 14.54
N GLN A 115 7.93 -5.00 14.96
CA GLN A 115 8.94 -4.86 16.01
C GLN A 115 8.43 -5.55 17.28
N LYS A 116 9.32 -6.22 18.02
CA LYS A 116 9.07 -7.21 19.10
C LYS A 116 8.12 -6.77 20.24
N HIS A 117 7.62 -5.53 20.24
CA HIS A 117 6.84 -4.94 21.33
C HIS A 117 5.58 -4.16 20.92
N GLU A 118 5.20 -4.07 19.64
CA GLU A 118 3.95 -3.38 19.27
C GLU A 118 2.73 -4.31 19.29
N PRO A 119 1.63 -3.92 19.95
CA PRO A 119 0.38 -4.68 19.95
C PRO A 119 -0.25 -4.64 18.56
N ARG A 120 -0.51 -5.81 17.98
CA ARG A 120 -1.17 -5.89 16.68
C ARG A 120 -2.66 -5.56 16.83
N PRO A 121 -3.26 -4.74 15.94
CA PRO A 121 -4.68 -4.37 16.02
C PRO A 121 -5.64 -5.57 16.09
N ASN A 122 -5.20 -6.73 15.58
CA ASN A 122 -5.97 -7.98 15.54
C ASN A 122 -5.29 -9.17 16.27
N CYS A 123 -4.29 -8.96 17.15
CA CYS A 123 -3.80 -10.02 18.08
C CYS A 123 -4.26 -9.67 19.50
N GLY A 124 -5.22 -10.42 20.04
CA GLY A 124 -5.73 -10.22 21.42
C GLY A 124 -4.81 -10.77 22.52
N GLU A 125 -3.72 -11.46 22.16
CA GLU A 125 -2.87 -12.19 23.09
C GLU A 125 -1.58 -11.43 23.42
N ARG A 126 -1.41 -11.04 24.69
CA ARG A 126 -0.20 -10.35 25.20
C ARG A 126 1.10 -11.18 25.15
N GLY A 127 1.01 -12.46 24.81
CA GLY A 127 2.15 -13.38 24.68
C GLY A 127 2.36 -13.92 23.26
N CYS A 128 1.67 -13.39 22.24
CA CYS A 128 1.78 -13.94 20.89
C CYS A 128 3.16 -13.66 20.29
N TRP A 129 3.85 -14.73 19.87
CA TRP A 129 5.03 -14.61 19.02
C TRP A 129 4.52 -14.18 17.65
N HIS A 130 4.55 -12.88 17.36
CA HIS A 130 3.97 -12.30 16.14
C HIS A 130 4.56 -12.88 14.83
N THR A 131 5.65 -13.64 14.92
CA THR A 131 6.25 -14.46 13.86
C THR A 131 5.54 -15.79 13.61
N HIS A 132 4.49 -16.13 14.37
CA HIS A 132 3.68 -17.36 14.21
C HIS A 132 2.18 -17.10 14.45
N CYS A 133 1.78 -15.83 14.53
CA CYS A 133 0.40 -15.44 14.75
C CYS A 133 -0.39 -15.48 13.42
N THR A 134 -1.62 -16.00 13.43
CA THR A 134 -2.54 -15.99 12.26
C THR A 134 -2.72 -14.57 11.72
N SER A 135 -2.87 -13.58 12.60
CA SER A 135 -2.96 -12.16 12.22
C SER A 135 -1.71 -11.65 11.47
N ALA A 136 -0.57 -12.34 11.56
CA ALA A 136 0.62 -12.05 10.76
C ALA A 136 0.52 -12.56 9.34
N VAL A 137 0.06 -13.80 9.23
CA VAL A 137 -0.20 -14.46 7.95
C VAL A 137 -1.27 -13.69 7.19
N ASP A 138 -2.37 -13.32 7.86
CA ASP A 138 -3.48 -12.58 7.26
C ASP A 138 -3.01 -11.22 6.73
N LEU A 139 -2.29 -10.42 7.53
CA LEU A 139 -1.76 -9.13 7.07
C LEU A 139 -0.83 -9.28 5.87
N ALA A 140 0.02 -10.30 5.86
CA ALA A 140 0.92 -10.55 4.75
C ALA A 140 0.16 -11.02 3.50
N LEU A 141 -0.90 -11.82 3.64
CA LEU A 141 -1.77 -12.24 2.54
C LEU A 141 -2.54 -11.07 1.95
N ASP A 142 -3.10 -10.21 2.80
CA ASP A 142 -3.79 -8.99 2.39
C ASP A 142 -2.84 -8.02 1.68
N THR A 143 -1.61 -7.88 2.20
CA THR A 143 -0.56 -7.07 1.57
C THR A 143 -0.19 -7.62 0.20
N LEU A 144 -0.07 -8.95 0.05
CA LEU A 144 0.19 -9.60 -1.23
C LEU A 144 -0.97 -9.38 -2.23
N ALA A 145 -2.20 -9.54 -1.77
CA ALA A 145 -3.40 -9.31 -2.58
C ALA A 145 -3.47 -7.85 -3.06
N ALA A 146 -3.22 -6.89 -2.16
CA ALA A 146 -3.16 -5.47 -2.47
C ALA A 146 -2.03 -5.16 -3.46
N ALA A 147 -0.83 -5.69 -3.24
CA ALA A 147 0.31 -5.48 -4.14
C ALA A 147 -0.03 -5.90 -5.57
N ARG A 148 -0.74 -7.02 -5.74
CA ARG A 148 -1.22 -7.48 -7.06
C ARG A 148 -2.30 -6.59 -7.63
N SER A 149 -3.31 -6.20 -6.84
CA SER A 149 -4.41 -5.35 -7.32
C SER A 149 -3.94 -3.96 -7.75
N PHE A 150 -2.98 -3.38 -7.01
CA PHE A 150 -2.38 -2.08 -7.30
C PHE A 150 -1.18 -2.17 -8.26
N GLY A 151 -0.88 -3.34 -8.82
CA GLY A 151 0.18 -3.51 -9.83
C GLY A 151 1.57 -3.11 -9.32
N VAL A 152 1.90 -3.46 -8.08
CA VAL A 152 3.19 -3.23 -7.43
C VAL A 152 3.93 -4.56 -7.32
N GLU A 153 4.45 -5.03 -8.45
CA GLU A 153 5.04 -6.38 -8.59
C GLU A 153 6.22 -6.62 -7.63
N GLN A 154 7.05 -5.59 -7.40
CA GLN A 154 8.20 -5.70 -6.50
C GLN A 154 7.74 -5.97 -5.05
N LEU A 155 6.64 -5.36 -4.62
CA LEU A 155 6.07 -5.64 -3.30
C LEU A 155 5.52 -7.06 -3.25
N ALA A 156 4.82 -7.52 -4.28
CA ALA A 156 4.30 -8.88 -4.35
C ALA A 156 5.43 -9.94 -4.24
N LEU A 157 6.54 -9.73 -4.96
CA LEU A 157 7.70 -10.61 -4.88
C LEU A 157 8.35 -10.61 -3.49
N LEU A 158 8.50 -9.42 -2.89
CA LEU A 158 9.07 -9.30 -1.54
C LEU A 158 8.20 -10.02 -0.51
N THR A 159 6.88 -9.85 -0.58
CA THR A 159 5.94 -10.53 0.32
C THR A 159 5.96 -12.05 0.10
N GLN A 160 6.09 -12.53 -1.14
CA GLN A 160 6.24 -13.96 -1.42
C GLN A 160 7.53 -14.55 -0.84
N VAL A 161 8.68 -13.89 -1.03
CA VAL A 161 9.96 -14.32 -0.44
C VAL A 161 9.88 -14.32 1.09
N PHE A 162 9.26 -13.28 1.65
CA PHE A 162 8.99 -13.20 3.09
C PHE A 162 8.17 -14.38 3.58
N PHE A 163 7.09 -14.74 2.89
CA PHE A 163 6.30 -15.94 3.20
C PHE A 163 7.13 -17.22 3.18
N VAL A 164 7.94 -17.45 2.14
CA VAL A 164 8.78 -18.66 2.06
C VAL A 164 9.77 -18.70 3.22
N SER A 165 10.42 -17.59 3.54
CA SER A 165 11.35 -17.50 4.68
C SER A 165 10.65 -17.75 6.03
N PHE A 166 9.46 -17.17 6.20
CA PHE A 166 8.63 -17.33 7.39
C PHE A 166 8.17 -18.78 7.61
N PHE A 167 7.69 -19.44 6.55
CA PHE A 167 7.28 -20.86 6.61
C PHE A 167 8.48 -21.78 6.86
N LEU A 168 9.63 -21.55 6.21
CA LEU A 168 10.84 -22.33 6.45
C LEU A 168 11.35 -22.16 7.89
N SER A 169 11.35 -20.93 8.42
CA SER A 169 11.75 -20.66 9.80
C SER A 169 10.77 -21.28 10.81
N SER A 170 9.47 -21.21 10.53
CA SER A 170 8.42 -21.87 11.34
C SER A 170 8.53 -23.39 11.35
N CYS A 171 8.76 -24.02 10.19
CA CYS A 171 9.00 -25.47 10.10
C CYS A 171 10.27 -25.89 10.84
N PHE A 172 11.36 -25.12 10.73
CA PHE A 172 12.60 -25.40 11.45
C PHE A 172 12.42 -25.31 12.96
N PHE A 173 11.71 -24.30 13.46
CA PHE A 173 11.44 -24.14 14.89
C PHE A 173 10.47 -25.21 15.42
N TYR A 174 9.42 -25.54 14.66
CA TYR A 174 8.49 -26.63 14.99
C TYR A 174 9.22 -27.98 15.09
N HIS A 175 10.14 -28.25 14.18
CA HIS A 175 10.92 -29.49 14.18
C HIS A 175 11.89 -29.56 15.38
N HIS A 176 12.52 -28.44 15.74
CA HIS A 176 13.44 -28.37 16.89
C HIS A 176 12.72 -28.52 18.24
N HIS A 177 11.52 -27.93 18.37
CA HIS A 177 10.75 -27.98 19.62
C HIS A 177 10.08 -29.36 19.88
N HIS A 178 9.82 -30.13 18.82
CA HIS A 178 9.30 -31.50 18.94
C HIS A 178 10.37 -32.59 19.06
N GLN A 179 11.64 -32.30 18.75
CA GLN A 179 12.76 -33.24 18.95
C GLN A 179 13.43 -33.14 20.32
N HIS A 180 13.30 -32.01 21.02
CA HIS A 180 13.81 -31.82 22.38
C HIS A 180 12.74 -31.23 23.30
N PRO A 181 11.77 -32.03 23.77
CA PRO A 181 10.93 -31.64 24.90
C PRO A 181 11.79 -31.64 26.17
N LEU A 182 11.82 -30.52 26.89
CA LEU A 182 12.36 -30.46 28.25
C LEU A 182 11.48 -31.27 29.21
#